data_AF-A0A7J7MNA2-F1
#
_entry.id   AF-A0A7J7MNA2-F1
#
_cell.length_a   1.000
_cell.length_b   1.000
_cell.length_c   1.000
_cell.angle_alpha   90.00
_cell.angle_beta   90.00
_cell.angle_gamma   90.00
#
_symmetry.space_group_name_H-M   'P 1'
#
loop_
_entity.id
_entity.type
_entity.pdbx_description
1 polymer ?
#
loop_
_entity_poly.entity_id
_entity_poly.type
_entity_poly.pdbx_seq_one_letter_code
_entity_poly.pdbx_strand_id
1 'polypeptide(L)'
;MGVFCDYISNLPDNVIERILLEFPMKDGAKTSVLSTKWRYKWAAVPQLKFYDSIDEIPANYSIVNIIDHVLLLHIGPIHKFELSHTCVNNMLSFRDMDRWIFVLSKYEIKKFILESWHETIYTLPYQLFSYQYLNYLKLRNCIFVPPPTFKGFPHLHTLDLQHVTISDDALESLVSNSPLLENLFLEFFNCSNLRINAPNLRNFYFDGIYNDIVLKNTVLLSTVGIYLESLIKDDKSERLTDFICSLLRIKELRMDTNLLKYSVQFDVDPPFYIHAMGFTMPPKNKKAQQEVIGDPSQDTPKQANKLNGEMLYTFLALCKRELETTKDVASGLSKDSWTKIREE
;
A
#
# COMPACT_ATOMS: atom_id res chain seq x y z
N MET A 1 4.06 50.02 -4.12
CA MET A 1 4.16 48.84 -3.23
C MET A 1 3.26 47.77 -3.82
N GLY A 2 3.83 46.75 -4.47
CA GLY A 2 3.04 45.63 -4.95
C GLY A 2 2.61 44.78 -3.76
N VAL A 3 1.31 44.60 -3.56
CA VAL A 3 0.80 43.61 -2.62
C VAL A 3 1.18 42.25 -3.19
N PHE A 4 2.23 41.63 -2.64
CA PHE A 4 2.52 40.24 -2.94
C PHE A 4 1.33 39.43 -2.42
N CYS A 5 0.48 38.97 -3.34
CA CYS A 5 -0.59 38.05 -2.98
C CYS A 5 0.07 36.76 -2.52
N ASP A 6 -0.07 36.45 -1.24
CA ASP A 6 0.32 35.16 -0.68
C ASP A 6 -0.65 34.10 -1.21
N TYR A 7 -0.37 33.62 -2.43
CA TYR A 7 -1.21 32.66 -3.15
C TYR A 7 -1.30 31.32 -2.41
N ILE A 8 -0.23 30.92 -1.70
CA ILE A 8 -0.17 29.68 -0.92
C ILE A 8 -1.10 29.78 0.29
N SER A 9 -1.12 30.92 0.99
CA SER A 9 -2.07 31.15 2.09
C SER A 9 -3.51 31.34 1.64
N ASN A 10 -3.76 31.63 0.36
CA ASN A 10 -5.12 31.89 -0.14
C ASN A 10 -5.73 30.69 -0.88
N LEU A 11 -5.09 29.52 -0.86
CA LEU A 11 -5.68 28.29 -1.37
C LEU A 11 -6.96 27.92 -0.59
N PRO A 12 -8.03 27.51 -1.29
CA PRO A 12 -9.22 26.93 -0.66
C PRO A 12 -8.90 25.67 0.15
N ASP A 13 -9.65 25.43 1.23
CA ASP A 13 -9.41 24.30 2.14
C ASP A 13 -9.45 22.94 1.45
N ASN A 14 -10.34 22.74 0.48
CA ASN A 14 -10.43 21.51 -0.30
C ASN A 14 -9.20 21.28 -1.19
N VAL A 15 -8.56 22.35 -1.67
CA VAL A 15 -7.31 22.27 -2.46
C VAL A 15 -6.15 21.91 -1.55
N ILE A 16 -6.06 22.55 -0.39
CA ILE A 16 -5.04 22.22 0.64
C ILE A 16 -5.17 20.76 1.05
N GLU A 17 -6.38 20.27 1.29
CA GLU A 17 -6.63 18.86 1.63
C GLU A 17 -6.14 17.92 0.52
N ARG A 18 -6.51 18.18 -0.75
CA ARG A 18 -6.04 17.39 -1.90
C ARG A 18 -4.52 17.35 -2.02
N ILE A 19 -3.85 18.49 -1.81
CA ILE A 19 -2.39 18.56 -1.81
C ILE A 19 -1.81 17.68 -0.68
N LEU A 20 -2.33 17.83 0.54
CA LEU A 20 -1.83 17.09 1.70
C LEU A 20 -2.06 15.58 1.60
N LEU A 21 -3.12 15.13 0.91
CA LEU A 21 -3.41 13.71 0.68
C LEU A 21 -2.32 13.01 -0.17
N GLU A 22 -1.54 13.76 -0.95
CA GLU A 22 -0.46 13.21 -1.78
C GLU A 22 0.84 13.00 -1.00
N PHE A 23 0.99 13.63 0.17
CA PHE A 23 2.21 13.57 0.95
C PHE A 23 2.19 12.49 2.03
N PRO A 24 3.34 11.87 2.34
CA PRO A 24 3.55 11.22 3.64
C PRO A 24 3.32 12.20 4.79
N MET A 25 2.93 11.70 5.97
CA MET A 25 2.57 12.56 7.11
C MET A 25 3.69 13.52 7.52
N LYS A 26 4.95 13.07 7.47
CA LYS A 26 6.15 13.88 7.76
C LYS A 26 6.23 15.11 6.85
N ASP A 27 5.89 14.95 5.58
CA ASP A 27 6.03 16.01 4.58
C ASP A 27 4.80 16.93 4.59
N GLY A 28 3.62 16.37 4.80
CA GLY A 28 2.41 17.16 5.10
C GLY A 28 2.62 18.05 6.33
N ALA A 29 3.22 17.54 7.41
CA ALA A 29 3.51 18.33 8.60
C ALA A 29 4.53 19.46 8.35
N LYS A 30 5.50 19.28 7.44
CA LYS A 30 6.45 20.35 7.07
C LYS A 30 5.76 21.54 6.39
N THR A 31 4.62 21.34 5.73
CA THR A 31 3.84 22.46 5.17
C THR A 31 3.30 23.42 6.24
N SER A 32 3.30 23.02 7.51
CA SER A 32 2.85 23.87 8.63
C SER A 32 3.63 25.18 8.78
N VAL A 33 4.86 25.26 8.23
CA VAL A 33 5.68 26.48 8.26
C VAL A 33 5.35 27.46 7.14
N LEU A 34 4.55 27.06 6.14
CA LEU A 34 4.21 27.91 4.99
C LEU A 34 3.40 29.13 5.42
N SER A 35 2.38 28.91 6.25
CA SER A 35 1.63 30.01 6.89
C SER A 35 0.78 29.54 8.07
N THR A 36 0.19 30.50 8.79
CA THR A 36 -0.74 30.22 9.90
C THR A 36 -1.95 29.39 9.47
N LYS A 37 -2.39 29.50 8.21
CA LYS A 37 -3.52 28.71 7.68
C LYS A 37 -3.15 27.24 7.42
N TRP A 38 -1.89 26.96 7.09
CA TRP A 38 -1.39 25.60 6.86
C TRP A 38 -1.04 24.86 8.15
N ARG A 39 -0.72 25.60 9.22
CA ARG A 39 -0.15 25.09 10.47
C ARG A 39 -0.78 23.80 11.01
N TYR A 40 -2.10 23.68 10.95
CA TYR A 40 -2.84 22.55 11.53
C TYR A 40 -3.61 21.71 10.51
N LYS A 41 -3.51 22.00 9.21
CA LYS A 41 -4.31 21.32 8.18
C LYS A 41 -3.94 19.85 8.04
N TRP A 42 -2.65 19.53 8.19
CA TRP A 42 -2.16 18.16 8.15
C TRP A 42 -2.79 17.26 9.25
N ALA A 43 -3.15 17.82 10.41
CA ALA A 43 -3.70 17.06 11.53
C ALA A 43 -5.17 16.65 11.34
N ALA A 44 -5.83 17.11 10.27
CA ALA A 44 -7.19 16.70 9.92
C ALA A 44 -7.23 15.72 8.74
N VAL A 45 -6.08 15.38 8.15
CA VAL A 45 -6.00 14.58 6.93
C VAL A 45 -6.42 13.13 7.19
N PRO A 46 -7.44 12.58 6.50
CA PRO A 46 -7.99 11.27 6.82
C PRO A 46 -7.10 10.08 6.41
N GLN A 47 -5.94 10.33 5.81
CA GLN A 47 -5.00 9.32 5.34
C GLN A 47 -3.65 9.48 6.03
N LEU A 48 -3.35 8.56 6.92
CA LEU A 48 -2.06 8.51 7.61
C LEU A 48 -1.14 7.55 6.86
N LYS A 49 -0.09 8.09 6.25
CA LYS A 49 0.92 7.33 5.50
C LYS A 49 2.30 7.53 6.13
N PHE A 50 2.91 6.42 6.52
CA PHE A 50 4.23 6.36 7.14
C PHE A 50 5.13 5.43 6.35
N TYR A 51 6.22 5.99 5.84
CA TYR A 51 7.24 5.29 5.09
C TYR A 51 8.59 5.56 5.74
N ASP A 52 9.33 4.50 6.03
CA ASP A 52 10.75 4.65 6.30
C ASP A 52 11.50 4.59 4.98
N SER A 53 11.94 5.75 4.47
CA SER A 53 12.89 5.77 3.36
C SER A 53 14.28 5.48 3.90
N ILE A 54 14.99 4.54 3.26
CA ILE A 54 16.33 4.07 3.61
C ILE A 54 17.36 5.22 3.72
N ASP A 55 17.13 6.34 3.03
CA ASP A 55 18.13 7.39 2.84
C ASP A 55 17.93 8.67 3.70
N GLU A 56 16.85 8.81 4.48
CA GLU A 56 16.49 10.10 5.12
C GLU A 56 16.28 10.09 6.65
N ILE A 57 16.68 9.03 7.35
CA ILE A 57 16.43 8.92 8.78
C ILE A 57 17.76 9.05 9.54
N PRO A 58 18.08 10.23 10.09
CA PRO A 58 19.21 10.37 11.00
C PRO A 58 19.13 9.34 12.13
N ALA A 59 20.26 8.86 12.63
CA ALA A 59 20.32 7.83 13.68
C ALA A 59 19.51 8.14 14.97
N ASN A 60 19.09 9.40 15.18
CA ASN A 60 18.26 9.83 16.31
C ASN A 60 16.75 9.95 16.01
N TYR A 61 16.30 9.60 14.80
CA TYR A 61 14.90 9.69 14.42
C TYR A 61 14.18 8.36 14.65
N SER A 62 13.11 8.38 15.44
CA SER A 62 12.26 7.22 15.68
C SER A 62 10.91 7.41 15.00
N ILE A 63 10.59 6.54 14.03
CA ILE A 63 9.26 6.49 13.41
C ILE A 63 8.16 6.27 14.47
N VAL A 64 8.49 5.58 15.57
CA VAL A 64 7.55 5.37 16.68
C VAL A 64 7.09 6.70 17.26
N ASN A 65 8.03 7.61 17.54
CA ASN A 65 7.70 8.93 18.09
C ASN A 65 6.89 9.77 17.11
N ILE A 66 7.14 9.65 15.80
CA ILE A 66 6.35 10.36 14.77
C ILE A 66 4.92 9.85 14.77
N ILE A 67 4.72 8.53 14.71
CA ILE A 67 3.38 7.94 14.67
C ILE A 67 2.63 8.27 15.95
N ASP A 68 3.26 8.15 17.12
CA ASP A 68 2.67 8.53 18.40
C ASP A 68 2.25 10.00 18.42
N HIS A 69 3.13 10.90 17.95
CA HIS A 69 2.83 12.33 17.92
C HIS A 69 1.71 12.67 16.94
N VAL A 70 1.71 12.06 15.75
CA VAL A 70 0.65 12.23 14.75
C VAL A 70 -0.68 11.73 15.30
N LEU A 71 -0.74 10.52 15.85
CA LEU A 71 -1.96 9.96 16.42
C LEU A 71 -2.47 10.77 17.62
N LEU A 72 -1.58 11.36 18.42
CA LEU A 72 -1.93 12.22 19.54
C LEU A 72 -2.52 13.57 19.09
N LEU A 73 -1.97 14.16 18.03
CA LEU A 73 -2.40 15.47 17.51
C LEU A 73 -3.53 15.39 16.47
N HIS A 74 -3.88 14.19 16.02
CA HIS A 74 -4.89 14.00 14.98
C HIS A 74 -6.28 14.43 15.48
N ILE A 75 -6.93 15.33 14.74
CA ILE A 75 -8.24 15.90 15.09
C ILE A 75 -9.35 15.51 14.12
N GLY A 76 -9.03 14.80 13.04
CA GLY A 76 -9.98 14.38 12.00
C GLY A 76 -10.38 12.90 12.09
N PRO A 77 -11.25 12.44 11.18
CA PRO A 77 -11.44 11.01 10.98
C PRO A 77 -10.13 10.38 10.48
N ILE A 78 -9.98 9.06 10.64
CA ILE A 78 -8.92 8.27 10.02
C ILE A 78 -9.60 7.19 9.19
N HIS A 79 -9.46 7.28 7.87
CA HIS A 79 -10.02 6.30 6.95
C HIS A 79 -8.95 5.39 6.36
N LYS A 80 -7.71 5.86 6.28
CA LYS A 80 -6.57 5.09 5.76
C LYS A 80 -5.41 5.16 6.74
N PHE A 81 -4.87 4.01 7.07
CA PHE A 81 -3.60 3.88 7.76
C PHE A 81 -2.67 3.00 6.93
N GLU A 82 -1.48 3.51 6.65
CA GLU A 82 -0.45 2.83 5.89
C GLU A 82 0.88 2.98 6.61
N LEU A 83 1.45 1.84 7.01
CA LEU A 83 2.78 1.74 7.58
C LEU A 83 3.59 0.78 6.72
N SER A 84 4.59 1.30 6.03
CA SER A 84 5.61 0.48 5.36
C SER A 84 6.97 0.78 5.97
N HIS A 85 7.48 -0.20 6.71
CA HIS A 85 8.67 -0.06 7.53
C HIS A 85 9.80 -0.92 6.97
N THR A 86 10.84 -0.28 6.45
CA THR A 86 12.09 -0.93 6.04
C THR A 86 13.00 -1.08 7.28
N CYS A 87 13.49 -2.29 7.54
CA CYS A 87 14.19 -2.74 8.77
C CYS A 87 15.42 -1.97 9.23
N VAL A 88 15.78 -0.89 8.56
CA VAL A 88 17.10 -0.25 8.64
C VAL A 88 17.46 0.16 10.07
N ASN A 89 16.46 0.42 10.94
CA ASN A 89 16.72 0.99 12.26
C ASN A 89 16.25 0.16 13.47
N ASN A 90 15.68 -1.05 13.32
CA ASN A 90 15.28 -1.96 14.43
C ASN A 90 14.54 -1.33 15.64
N MET A 91 13.96 -0.13 15.49
CA MET A 91 13.37 0.64 16.61
C MET A 91 11.87 0.41 16.79
N LEU A 92 11.24 -0.34 15.88
CA LEU A 92 9.80 -0.61 15.92
C LEU A 92 9.53 -1.88 16.74
N SER A 93 8.93 -1.75 17.92
CA SER A 93 8.52 -2.92 18.71
C SER A 93 7.12 -3.39 18.34
N PHE A 94 6.83 -4.68 18.54
CA PHE A 94 5.48 -5.23 18.36
C PHE A 94 4.45 -4.56 19.29
N ARG A 95 4.89 -4.12 20.49
CA ARG A 95 4.04 -3.38 21.43
C ARG A 95 3.59 -2.03 20.88
N ASP A 96 4.44 -1.35 20.11
CA ASP A 96 4.08 -0.07 19.48
C ASP A 96 3.00 -0.29 18.42
N MET A 97 3.16 -1.33 17.59
CA MET A 97 2.15 -1.70 16.60
C MET A 97 0.82 -2.09 17.25
N ASP A 98 0.85 -2.90 18.32
CA ASP A 98 -0.36 -3.27 19.07
C ASP A 98 -1.11 -2.05 19.58
N ARG A 99 -0.38 -1.09 20.16
CA ARG A 99 -0.94 0.16 20.66
C ARG A 99 -1.57 0.99 19.53
N TRP A 100 -0.93 1.08 18.37
CA TRP A 100 -1.48 1.83 17.24
C TRP A 100 -2.73 1.17 16.67
N ILE A 101 -2.72 -0.14 16.48
CA ILE A 101 -3.91 -0.90 16.03
C ILE A 101 -5.04 -0.74 17.06
N PHE A 102 -4.73 -0.75 18.36
CA PHE A 102 -5.74 -0.45 19.39
C PHE A 102 -6.29 0.97 19.27
N VAL A 103 -5.46 2.00 19.08
CA VAL A 103 -5.93 3.38 18.91
C VAL A 103 -6.80 3.52 17.66
N LEU A 104 -6.37 2.91 16.54
CA LEU A 104 -7.06 2.94 15.26
C LEU A 104 -8.43 2.23 15.30
N SER A 105 -8.63 1.27 16.20
CA SER A 105 -9.94 0.61 16.40
C SER A 105 -11.07 1.55 16.80
N LYS A 106 -10.73 2.77 17.25
CA LYS A 106 -11.70 3.82 17.59
C LYS A 106 -12.19 4.60 16.37
N TYR A 107 -11.61 4.34 15.19
CA TYR A 107 -11.91 5.03 13.95
C TYR A 107 -12.54 4.08 12.92
N GLU A 108 -13.21 4.67 11.92
CA GLU A 108 -13.76 3.93 10.78
C GLU A 108 -12.68 3.65 9.73
N ILE A 109 -11.74 2.75 10.04
CA ILE A 109 -10.68 2.37 9.13
C ILE A 109 -11.26 1.66 7.90
N LYS A 110 -11.06 2.26 6.73
CA LYS A 110 -11.45 1.72 5.42
C LYS A 110 -10.29 1.02 4.73
N LYS A 111 -9.08 1.59 4.82
CA LYS A 111 -7.87 1.00 4.23
C LYS A 111 -6.81 0.80 5.29
N PHE A 112 -6.36 -0.43 5.46
CA PHE A 112 -5.28 -0.77 6.38
C PHE A 112 -4.15 -1.47 5.60
N ILE A 113 -2.96 -0.90 5.68
CA ILE A 113 -1.76 -1.42 5.03
C ILE A 113 -0.66 -1.50 6.09
N LEU A 114 -0.17 -2.71 6.33
CA LEU A 114 0.94 -2.96 7.22
C LEU A 114 1.98 -3.80 6.50
N GLU A 115 3.10 -3.17 6.15
CA GLU A 115 4.22 -3.81 5.47
C GLU A 115 5.44 -3.85 6.39
N SER A 116 5.62 -4.99 7.06
CA SER A 116 6.83 -5.28 7.82
C SER A 116 7.84 -6.00 6.93
N TRP A 117 9.06 -5.48 6.86
CA TRP A 117 10.17 -6.13 6.16
C TRP A 117 11.10 -6.91 7.11
N HIS A 118 10.78 -6.94 8.42
CA HIS A 118 11.62 -7.50 9.48
C HIS A 118 11.89 -8.98 9.32
N GLU A 119 13.00 -9.45 9.89
CA GLU A 119 13.25 -10.90 9.99
C GLU A 119 12.26 -11.59 10.93
N THR A 120 11.73 -10.86 11.91
CA THR A 120 10.73 -11.36 12.86
C THR A 120 9.31 -11.16 12.32
N ILE A 121 8.49 -12.20 12.50
CA ILE A 121 7.10 -12.20 12.04
C ILE A 121 6.21 -11.61 13.14
N TYR A 122 5.41 -10.60 12.80
CA TYR A 122 4.51 -9.92 13.74
C TYR A 122 3.17 -10.66 13.86
N THR A 123 2.73 -10.97 15.08
CA THR A 123 1.39 -11.53 15.30
C THR A 123 0.36 -10.41 15.43
N LEU A 124 -0.65 -10.42 14.57
CA LEU A 124 -1.66 -9.37 14.55
C LEU A 124 -2.55 -9.45 15.80
N PRO A 125 -2.82 -8.30 16.45
CA PRO A 125 -3.60 -8.27 17.68
C PRO A 125 -5.09 -8.34 17.37
N TYR A 126 -5.90 -8.78 18.34
CA TYR A 126 -7.32 -9.06 18.13
C TYR A 126 -8.14 -7.82 17.68
N GLN A 127 -7.65 -6.61 17.97
CA GLN A 127 -8.31 -5.36 17.64
C GLN A 127 -8.43 -5.13 16.13
N LEU A 128 -7.51 -5.65 15.32
CA LEU A 128 -7.58 -5.56 13.86
C LEU A 128 -8.89 -6.15 13.32
N PHE A 129 -9.34 -7.27 13.91
CA PHE A 129 -10.54 -7.97 13.50
C PHE A 129 -11.84 -7.24 13.85
N SER A 130 -11.77 -6.12 14.57
CA SER A 130 -12.92 -5.24 14.85
C SER A 130 -13.19 -4.19 13.75
N TYR A 131 -12.32 -4.09 12.73
CA TYR A 131 -12.42 -3.06 11.69
C TYR A 131 -13.54 -3.37 10.68
N GLN A 132 -14.79 -3.12 11.05
CA GLN A 132 -15.97 -3.50 10.26
C GLN A 132 -16.14 -2.79 8.91
N TYR A 133 -15.49 -1.64 8.71
CA TYR A 133 -15.58 -0.81 7.49
C TYR A 133 -14.42 -1.03 6.52
N LEU A 134 -13.58 -2.02 6.79
CA LEU A 134 -12.39 -2.30 6.00
C LEU A 134 -12.77 -2.74 4.58
N ASN A 135 -12.34 -1.97 3.59
CA ASN A 135 -12.49 -2.23 2.17
C ASN A 135 -11.19 -2.69 1.49
N TYR A 136 -10.04 -2.39 2.08
CA TYR A 136 -8.73 -2.79 1.59
C TYR A 136 -7.85 -3.20 2.77
N LEU A 137 -7.39 -4.45 2.76
CA LEU A 137 -6.44 -4.98 3.72
C LEU A 137 -5.20 -5.46 2.98
N LYS A 138 -4.05 -4.86 3.27
CA LYS A 138 -2.74 -5.36 2.86
C LYS A 138 -1.88 -5.65 4.08
N LEU A 139 -1.38 -6.86 4.16
CA LEU A 139 -0.54 -7.35 5.25
C LEU A 139 0.70 -8.00 4.66
N ARG A 140 1.86 -7.68 5.24
CA ARG A 140 3.11 -8.33 4.90
C ARG A 140 3.84 -8.83 6.12
N ASN A 141 4.35 -10.06 6.04
CA ASN A 141 5.18 -10.68 7.08
C ASN A 141 4.51 -10.69 8.46
N CYS A 142 3.28 -11.23 8.50
CA CYS A 142 2.43 -11.25 9.68
C CYS A 142 1.88 -12.65 9.96
N ILE A 143 1.54 -12.93 11.22
CA ILE A 143 0.72 -14.08 11.63
C ILE A 143 -0.70 -13.57 11.81
N PHE A 144 -1.64 -14.13 11.03
CA PHE A 144 -3.06 -13.78 11.04
C PHE A 144 -3.85 -14.92 11.69
N VAL A 145 -4.25 -14.72 12.95
CA VAL A 145 -5.03 -15.68 13.73
C VAL A 145 -6.34 -15.03 14.16
N PRO A 146 -7.43 -15.23 13.41
CA PRO A 146 -8.72 -14.63 13.76
C PRO A 146 -9.30 -15.29 15.02
N PRO A 147 -9.94 -14.52 15.93
CA PRO A 147 -10.66 -15.09 17.05
C PRO A 147 -11.88 -15.88 16.56
N PRO A 148 -12.39 -16.87 17.33
CA PRO A 148 -13.56 -17.67 16.92
C PRO A 148 -14.84 -16.86 16.67
N THR A 149 -14.93 -15.65 17.24
CA THR A 149 -16.05 -14.73 17.07
C THR A 149 -15.97 -13.89 15.80
N PHE A 150 -14.85 -13.95 15.07
CA PHE A 150 -14.63 -13.16 13.87
C PHE A 150 -15.54 -13.62 12.73
N LYS A 151 -16.27 -12.67 12.15
CA LYS A 151 -17.24 -12.91 11.06
C LYS A 151 -16.77 -12.36 9.72
N GLY A 152 -15.46 -12.31 9.49
CA GLY A 152 -14.89 -11.72 8.28
C GLY A 152 -14.99 -10.19 8.25
N PHE A 153 -14.62 -9.60 7.12
CA PHE A 153 -14.71 -8.17 6.85
C PHE A 153 -15.80 -7.91 5.80
N PRO A 154 -17.01 -7.47 6.20
CA PRO A 154 -18.19 -7.48 5.33
C PRO A 154 -18.08 -6.52 4.13
N HIS A 155 -17.24 -5.48 4.23
CA HIS A 155 -17.05 -4.46 3.19
C HIS A 155 -15.76 -4.65 2.38
N LEU A 156 -15.05 -5.76 2.58
CA LEU A 156 -13.73 -5.98 2.00
C LEU A 156 -13.82 -6.21 0.49
N HIS A 157 -13.15 -5.35 -0.29
CA HIS A 157 -13.03 -5.47 -1.74
C HIS A 157 -11.68 -6.04 -2.16
N THR A 158 -10.62 -5.74 -1.41
CA THR A 158 -9.27 -6.23 -1.70
C THR A 158 -8.61 -6.81 -0.47
N LEU A 159 -8.11 -8.03 -0.61
CA LEU A 159 -7.27 -8.72 0.36
C LEU A 159 -5.92 -9.01 -0.30
N ASP A 160 -4.84 -8.48 0.27
CA ASP A 160 -3.47 -8.65 -0.19
C ASP A 160 -2.61 -9.17 0.98
N LEU A 161 -2.21 -10.43 0.90
CA LEU A 161 -1.47 -11.12 1.94
C LEU A 161 -0.13 -11.57 1.36
N GLN A 162 0.96 -11.00 1.87
CA GLN A 162 2.32 -11.26 1.39
C GLN A 162 3.18 -11.84 2.51
N HIS A 163 3.72 -13.05 2.36
CA HIS A 163 4.43 -13.75 3.44
C HIS A 163 3.61 -13.79 4.76
N VAL A 164 2.30 -14.05 4.65
CA VAL A 164 1.41 -14.11 5.83
C VAL A 164 1.16 -15.56 6.23
N THR A 165 1.34 -15.87 7.51
CA THR A 165 0.99 -17.17 8.08
C THR A 165 -0.47 -17.14 8.57
N ILE A 166 -1.31 -17.96 7.97
CA ILE A 166 -2.74 -18.15 8.30
C ILE A 166 -3.12 -19.60 7.98
N SER A 167 -4.03 -20.20 8.74
CA SER A 167 -4.51 -21.55 8.43
C SER A 167 -5.46 -21.55 7.22
N ASP A 168 -5.49 -22.66 6.48
CA ASP A 168 -6.39 -22.85 5.33
C ASP A 168 -7.85 -22.53 5.73
N ASP A 169 -8.35 -23.11 6.84
CA ASP A 169 -9.72 -22.87 7.34
C ASP A 169 -10.00 -21.38 7.66
N ALA A 170 -9.02 -20.67 8.22
CA ALA A 170 -9.17 -19.26 8.56
C ALA A 170 -9.21 -18.38 7.31
N LEU A 171 -8.41 -18.70 6.29
CA LEU A 171 -8.45 -18.01 5.00
C LEU A 171 -9.76 -18.26 4.26
N GLU A 172 -10.20 -19.53 4.19
CA GLU A 172 -11.48 -19.89 3.57
C GLU A 172 -12.67 -19.19 4.26
N SER A 173 -12.66 -19.16 5.60
CA SER A 173 -13.66 -18.44 6.40
C SER A 173 -13.60 -16.94 6.16
N LEU A 174 -12.41 -16.33 6.12
CA LEU A 174 -12.24 -14.91 5.84
C LEU A 174 -12.82 -14.53 4.47
N VAL A 175 -12.50 -15.30 3.43
CA VAL A 175 -12.95 -15.02 2.07
C VAL A 175 -14.46 -15.24 1.92
N SER A 176 -15.00 -16.34 2.46
CA SER A 176 -16.44 -16.64 2.39
C SER A 176 -17.29 -15.62 3.16
N ASN A 177 -16.75 -15.04 4.24
CA ASN A 177 -17.41 -13.99 5.01
C ASN A 177 -17.09 -12.56 4.50
N SER A 178 -16.46 -12.43 3.34
CA SER A 178 -16.17 -11.15 2.68
C SER A 178 -16.90 -11.07 1.34
N PRO A 179 -18.23 -10.87 1.33
CA PRO A 179 -19.06 -11.06 0.14
C PRO A 179 -18.77 -10.06 -1.00
N LEU A 180 -18.14 -8.92 -0.70
CA LEU A 180 -17.79 -7.88 -1.68
C LEU A 180 -16.36 -8.05 -2.25
N LEU A 181 -15.65 -9.13 -1.91
CA LEU A 181 -14.26 -9.33 -2.31
C LEU A 181 -14.13 -9.47 -3.82
N GLU A 182 -13.42 -8.53 -4.44
CA GLU A 182 -13.15 -8.50 -5.88
C GLU A 182 -11.71 -8.90 -6.21
N ASN A 183 -10.77 -8.64 -5.30
CA ASN A 183 -9.35 -8.86 -5.51
C ASN A 183 -8.74 -9.66 -4.36
N LEU A 184 -8.12 -10.79 -4.69
CA LEU A 184 -7.40 -11.62 -3.74
C LEU A 184 -5.98 -11.84 -4.25
N PHE A 185 -5.00 -11.35 -3.49
CA PHE A 185 -3.57 -11.52 -3.75
C PHE A 185 -2.95 -12.30 -2.58
N LEU A 186 -2.36 -13.44 -2.90
CA LEU A 186 -1.68 -14.32 -1.96
C LEU A 186 -0.24 -14.49 -2.48
N GLU A 187 0.73 -13.87 -1.85
CA GLU A 187 2.13 -13.85 -2.27
C GLU A 187 3.02 -14.58 -1.26
N PHE A 188 3.94 -15.41 -1.73
CA PHE A 188 4.77 -16.30 -0.90
C PHE A 188 3.96 -17.08 0.14
N PHE A 189 2.88 -17.70 -0.34
CA PHE A 189 1.83 -18.28 0.47
C PHE A 189 1.89 -19.82 0.45
N ASN A 190 1.91 -20.44 1.63
CA ASN A 190 1.94 -21.89 1.75
C ASN A 190 0.60 -22.40 2.27
N CYS A 191 -0.10 -23.21 1.47
CA CYS A 191 -1.38 -23.82 1.84
C CYS A 191 -1.38 -25.31 1.48
N SER A 192 -2.20 -26.11 2.16
CA SER A 192 -2.35 -27.52 1.78
C SER A 192 -3.41 -27.63 0.68
N ASN A 193 -4.65 -27.24 0.97
CA ASN A 193 -5.76 -27.30 0.02
C ASN A 193 -6.59 -26.02 0.14
N LEU A 194 -6.48 -25.14 -0.85
CA LEU A 194 -7.14 -23.84 -0.82
C LEU A 194 -8.49 -23.90 -1.52
N ARG A 195 -9.60 -23.78 -0.77
CA ARG A 195 -10.96 -23.74 -1.36
C ARG A 195 -11.60 -22.38 -1.19
N ILE A 196 -11.55 -21.57 -2.24
CA ILE A 196 -12.09 -20.21 -2.21
C ILE A 196 -13.51 -20.20 -2.78
N ASN A 197 -14.49 -19.77 -1.98
CA ASN A 197 -15.84 -19.48 -2.43
C ASN A 197 -16.07 -17.97 -2.45
N ALA A 198 -16.02 -17.35 -3.63
CA ALA A 198 -16.05 -15.89 -3.75
C ALA A 198 -16.82 -15.44 -5.01
N PRO A 199 -18.14 -15.14 -4.90
CA PRO A 199 -18.99 -14.86 -6.06
C PRO A 199 -18.65 -13.59 -6.82
N ASN A 200 -18.08 -12.60 -6.13
CA ASN A 200 -17.72 -11.31 -6.71
C ASN A 200 -16.23 -11.21 -7.09
N LEU A 201 -15.46 -12.29 -6.95
CA LEU A 201 -14.03 -12.29 -7.23
C LEU A 201 -13.78 -12.05 -8.71
N ARG A 202 -13.00 -11.03 -9.03
CA ARG A 202 -12.60 -10.64 -10.39
C ARG A 202 -11.15 -10.98 -10.67
N ASN A 203 -10.30 -10.81 -9.66
CA ASN A 203 -8.86 -10.92 -9.76
C ASN A 203 -8.34 -11.85 -8.67
N PHE A 204 -7.69 -12.94 -9.07
CA PHE A 204 -7.06 -13.89 -8.18
C PHE A 204 -5.59 -14.02 -8.52
N TYR A 205 -4.72 -13.79 -7.55
CA TYR A 205 -3.28 -13.97 -7.69
C TYR A 205 -2.77 -14.87 -6.58
N PHE A 206 -2.03 -15.89 -6.96
CA PHE A 206 -1.44 -16.85 -6.05
C PHE A 206 0.04 -17.05 -6.41
N ASP A 207 0.91 -16.85 -5.45
CA ASP A 207 2.32 -17.19 -5.49
C ASP A 207 2.68 -18.00 -4.24
N GLY A 208 3.19 -19.21 -4.44
CA GLY A 208 3.66 -20.07 -3.34
C GLY A 208 3.40 -21.56 -3.52
N ILE A 209 3.35 -22.29 -2.42
CA ILE A 209 3.28 -23.76 -2.40
C ILE A 209 1.86 -24.22 -2.04
N TYR A 210 1.34 -25.14 -2.85
CA TYR A 210 0.02 -25.74 -2.67
C TYR A 210 0.01 -27.23 -3.03
N ASN A 211 -0.99 -27.99 -2.56
CA ASN A 211 -1.31 -29.33 -3.10
C ASN A 211 -2.51 -29.31 -4.04
N ASP A 212 -3.52 -28.48 -3.74
CA ASP A 212 -4.72 -28.29 -4.55
C ASP A 212 -5.31 -26.89 -4.34
N ILE A 213 -5.89 -26.30 -5.40
CA ILE A 213 -6.59 -25.02 -5.36
C ILE A 213 -7.93 -25.24 -6.05
N VAL A 214 -9.03 -24.90 -5.37
CA VAL A 214 -10.38 -25.00 -5.91
C VAL A 214 -11.09 -23.66 -5.77
N LEU A 215 -11.42 -23.03 -6.89
CA LEU A 215 -12.23 -21.83 -6.93
C LEU A 215 -13.70 -22.21 -7.16
N LYS A 216 -14.55 -21.90 -6.18
CA LYS A 216 -15.99 -22.17 -6.20
C LYS A 216 -16.78 -20.88 -6.38
N ASN A 217 -17.85 -20.96 -7.17
CA ASN A 217 -18.77 -19.85 -7.45
C ASN A 217 -18.12 -18.57 -7.99
N THR A 218 -16.92 -18.63 -8.57
CA THR A 218 -16.17 -17.46 -9.06
C THR A 218 -16.64 -17.00 -10.45
N VAL A 219 -17.93 -16.70 -10.59
CA VAL A 219 -18.57 -16.42 -11.89
C VAL A 219 -18.11 -15.13 -12.56
N LEU A 220 -17.58 -14.18 -11.79
CA LEU A 220 -17.05 -12.90 -12.27
C LEU A 220 -15.52 -12.90 -12.48
N LEU A 221 -14.87 -14.04 -12.26
CA LEU A 221 -13.41 -14.15 -12.33
C LEU A 221 -12.94 -13.86 -13.75
N SER A 222 -12.10 -12.84 -13.86
CA SER A 222 -11.60 -12.30 -15.13
C SER A 222 -10.11 -12.52 -15.29
N THR A 223 -9.34 -12.33 -14.22
CA THR A 223 -7.88 -12.45 -14.26
C THR A 223 -7.41 -13.41 -13.17
N VAL A 224 -6.58 -14.38 -13.58
CA VAL A 224 -5.91 -15.33 -12.70
C VAL A 224 -4.41 -15.22 -12.91
N GLY A 225 -3.65 -15.02 -11.84
CA GLY A 225 -2.19 -15.08 -11.84
C GLY A 225 -1.67 -16.20 -10.95
N ILE A 226 -0.81 -17.06 -11.47
CA ILE A 226 -0.18 -18.15 -10.71
C ILE A 226 1.34 -18.10 -10.90
N TYR A 227 2.06 -18.02 -9.78
CA TYR A 227 3.52 -18.10 -9.73
C TYR A 227 3.90 -19.25 -8.82
N LEU A 228 4.69 -20.20 -9.33
CA LEU A 228 5.03 -21.40 -8.58
C LEU A 228 6.53 -21.43 -8.35
N GLU A 229 6.94 -21.09 -7.13
CA GLU A 229 8.34 -21.07 -6.72
C GLU A 229 8.98 -22.48 -6.75
N SER A 230 8.18 -23.55 -6.77
CA SER A 230 8.67 -24.91 -6.97
C SER A 230 7.57 -25.87 -7.48
N LEU A 231 7.55 -26.15 -8.79
CA LEU A 231 7.02 -27.42 -9.29
C LEU A 231 8.14 -28.47 -9.26
N ILE A 232 8.52 -28.89 -8.06
CA ILE A 232 9.45 -30.03 -7.91
C ILE A 232 8.58 -31.28 -7.72
N LYS A 233 8.12 -31.87 -8.83
CA LYS A 233 7.70 -33.29 -9.06
C LYS A 233 6.51 -33.39 -10.05
N ASP A 234 6.54 -34.43 -10.89
CA ASP A 234 5.62 -34.69 -12.00
C ASP A 234 4.12 -34.75 -11.61
N ASP A 235 3.79 -35.15 -10.38
CA ASP A 235 2.42 -35.33 -9.85
C ASP A 235 1.64 -33.99 -9.69
N LYS A 236 2.32 -32.84 -9.69
CA LYS A 236 1.66 -31.52 -9.58
C LYS A 236 1.26 -30.91 -10.93
N SER A 237 1.72 -31.47 -12.05
CA SER A 237 1.41 -30.96 -13.39
C SER A 237 -0.03 -31.26 -13.82
N GLU A 238 -0.53 -32.47 -13.55
CA GLU A 238 -1.91 -32.87 -13.82
C GLU A 238 -2.90 -31.99 -13.03
N ARG A 239 -2.62 -31.72 -11.75
CA ARG A 239 -3.49 -30.86 -10.92
C ARG A 239 -3.51 -29.40 -11.36
N LEU A 240 -2.37 -28.88 -11.80
CA LEU A 240 -2.33 -27.54 -12.40
C LEU A 240 -3.16 -27.50 -13.70
N THR A 241 -3.11 -28.57 -14.49
CA THR A 241 -3.90 -28.71 -15.72
C THR A 241 -5.39 -28.76 -15.40
N ASP A 242 -5.80 -29.60 -14.44
CA ASP A 242 -7.20 -29.68 -13.97
C ASP A 242 -7.69 -28.33 -13.42
N PHE A 243 -6.84 -27.65 -12.65
CA PHE A 243 -7.12 -26.31 -12.16
C PHE A 243 -7.36 -25.33 -13.32
N ILE A 244 -6.45 -25.26 -14.29
CA ILE A 244 -6.59 -24.36 -15.45
C ILE A 244 -7.84 -24.73 -16.27
N CYS A 245 -8.09 -26.02 -16.49
CA CYS A 245 -9.29 -26.52 -17.17
C CYS A 245 -10.58 -26.15 -16.43
N SER A 246 -10.54 -25.98 -15.11
CA SER A 246 -11.69 -25.50 -14.32
C SER A 246 -12.01 -24.01 -14.53
N LEU A 247 -11.09 -23.22 -15.10
CA LEU A 247 -11.23 -21.76 -15.32
C LEU A 247 -12.00 -21.45 -16.60
N LEU A 248 -13.29 -21.78 -16.64
CA LEU A 248 -14.10 -21.77 -17.87
C LEU A 248 -14.42 -20.38 -18.46
N ARG A 249 -14.12 -19.27 -17.77
CA ARG A 249 -14.61 -17.91 -18.12
C ARG A 249 -13.63 -16.76 -17.92
N ILE A 250 -12.38 -17.07 -17.60
CA ILE A 250 -11.38 -16.02 -17.40
C ILE A 250 -11.05 -15.33 -18.74
N LYS A 251 -10.64 -14.07 -18.69
CA LYS A 251 -10.13 -13.31 -19.85
C LYS A 251 -8.61 -13.39 -19.95
N GLU A 252 -7.95 -13.51 -18.81
CA GLU A 252 -6.51 -13.41 -18.70
C GLU A 252 -5.97 -14.44 -17.70
N LEU A 253 -5.01 -15.24 -18.16
CA LEU A 253 -4.20 -16.13 -17.34
C LEU A 253 -2.74 -15.66 -17.36
N ARG A 254 -2.20 -15.29 -16.19
CA ARG A 254 -0.80 -14.92 -16.00
C ARG A 254 -0.08 -16.07 -15.32
N MET A 255 1.02 -16.51 -15.91
CA MET A 255 1.84 -17.58 -15.35
C MET A 255 3.32 -17.22 -15.44
N ASP A 256 4.11 -17.75 -14.51
CA ASP A 256 5.57 -17.74 -14.64
C ASP A 256 5.99 -18.44 -15.95
N THR A 257 6.95 -17.85 -16.66
CA THR A 257 7.61 -18.43 -17.85
C THR A 257 8.03 -19.90 -17.71
N ASN A 258 8.39 -20.36 -16.51
CA ASN A 258 8.76 -21.76 -16.29
C ASN A 258 7.55 -22.72 -16.40
N LEU A 259 6.34 -22.24 -16.11
CA LEU A 259 5.09 -23.01 -16.22
C LEU A 259 4.62 -23.12 -17.66
N LEU A 260 5.00 -22.19 -18.52
CA LEU A 260 4.63 -22.24 -19.93
C LEU A 260 5.18 -23.46 -20.65
N LYS A 261 6.34 -23.97 -20.21
CA LYS A 261 6.94 -25.21 -20.75
C LYS A 261 6.06 -26.45 -20.51
N TYR A 262 5.28 -26.45 -19.44
CA TYR A 262 4.34 -27.53 -19.09
C TYR A 262 2.94 -27.31 -19.69
N SER A 263 2.64 -26.08 -20.12
CA SER A 263 1.32 -25.67 -20.60
C SER A 263 1.08 -25.93 -22.11
N VAL A 264 2.06 -26.44 -22.86
CA VAL A 264 1.96 -26.60 -24.33
C VAL A 264 1.26 -27.91 -24.76
N GLN A 265 0.34 -28.44 -23.96
CA GLN A 265 -0.53 -29.58 -24.31
C GLN A 265 -2.01 -29.29 -24.02
N PHE A 266 -2.46 -28.04 -24.22
CA PHE A 266 -3.89 -27.80 -24.32
C PHE A 266 -4.35 -28.21 -25.73
N ASP A 267 -5.09 -29.32 -25.83
CA ASP A 267 -5.71 -29.81 -27.08
C ASP A 267 -6.81 -28.87 -27.63
N VAL A 268 -7.05 -27.73 -26.98
CA VAL A 268 -8.07 -26.75 -27.32
C VAL A 268 -7.45 -25.36 -27.21
N ASP A 269 -7.57 -24.53 -28.25
CA ASP A 269 -7.22 -23.11 -28.19
C ASP A 269 -7.91 -22.47 -26.96
N PRO A 270 -7.16 -21.97 -25.96
CA PRO A 270 -7.76 -21.45 -24.75
C PRO A 270 -8.61 -20.20 -25.07
N PRO A 271 -9.79 -20.02 -24.47
CA PRO A 271 -10.64 -18.85 -24.70
C PRO A 271 -10.10 -17.55 -24.06
N PHE A 272 -8.84 -17.53 -23.62
CA PHE A 272 -8.23 -16.48 -22.83
C PHE A 272 -6.79 -16.20 -23.25
N TYR A 273 -6.32 -14.98 -22.99
CA TYR A 273 -4.95 -14.59 -23.26
C TYR A 273 -4.01 -15.14 -22.18
N ILE A 274 -2.97 -15.86 -22.62
CA ILE A 274 -1.89 -16.32 -21.76
C ILE A 274 -0.75 -15.31 -21.83
N HIS A 275 -0.44 -14.67 -20.71
CA HIS A 275 0.72 -13.80 -20.58
C HIS A 275 1.87 -14.53 -19.88
N ALA A 276 2.97 -14.70 -20.62
CA ALA A 276 4.26 -15.08 -20.08
C ALA A 276 4.82 -13.95 -19.23
N MET A 277 4.83 -14.11 -17.91
CA MET A 277 5.42 -13.10 -17.03
C MET A 277 6.92 -13.39 -16.91
N GLY A 278 7.73 -12.79 -17.80
CA GLY A 278 9.14 -12.56 -17.50
C GLY A 278 9.23 -11.42 -16.51
N PHE A 279 10.00 -11.57 -15.42
CA PHE A 279 10.21 -10.52 -14.42
C PHE A 279 10.48 -9.15 -15.09
N THR A 280 9.47 -8.28 -15.11
CA THR A 280 9.66 -6.85 -15.27
C THR A 280 9.17 -6.22 -14.00
N MET A 281 10.09 -6.16 -13.02
CA MET A 281 9.95 -5.20 -11.94
C MET A 281 9.70 -3.81 -12.54
N PRO A 282 8.88 -2.95 -11.89
CA PRO A 282 8.95 -1.53 -12.19
C PRO A 282 10.41 -1.07 -12.04
N PRO A 283 10.92 -0.21 -12.94
CA PRO A 283 12.34 0.09 -13.01
C PRO A 283 12.84 0.60 -11.65
N LYS A 284 13.69 -0.19 -11.00
CA LYS A 284 14.58 0.34 -9.95
C LYS A 284 15.44 1.39 -10.64
N ASN A 285 15.24 2.66 -10.30
CA ASN A 285 16.09 3.76 -10.73
C ASN A 285 17.52 3.50 -10.24
N LYS A 286 18.30 2.74 -11.01
CA LYS A 286 19.73 2.56 -10.83
C LYS A 286 20.47 3.58 -11.68
N LYS A 287 20.47 4.82 -11.22
CA LYS A 287 21.47 5.87 -11.50
C LYS A 287 21.48 6.74 -10.22
N ALA A 288 22.55 6.92 -9.46
CA ALA A 288 23.96 6.93 -9.79
C ALA A 288 24.80 6.44 -8.60
N GLN A 289 25.78 5.60 -8.87
CA GLN A 289 26.98 5.49 -8.04
C GLN A 289 28.15 5.83 -8.95
N GLN A 290 28.80 6.97 -8.68
CA GLN A 290 30.22 7.19 -8.95
C GLN A 290 30.67 8.45 -8.20
N GLU A 291 31.54 8.22 -7.21
CA GLU A 291 32.61 9.10 -6.69
C GLU A 291 32.16 10.39 -5.94
N VAL A 292 32.73 10.79 -4.80
CA VAL A 292 34.15 10.98 -4.45
C VAL A 292 34.34 10.87 -2.93
N ILE A 293 35.47 10.28 -2.52
CA ILE A 293 35.97 10.19 -1.15
C ILE A 293 36.41 11.59 -0.65
N GLY A 294 35.92 12.01 0.52
CA GLY A 294 36.32 13.26 1.19
C GLY A 294 36.15 13.18 2.71
N ASP A 295 37.24 13.52 3.39
CA ASP A 295 37.58 13.48 4.83
C ASP A 295 36.53 14.05 5.82
N PRO A 296 36.29 13.45 7.01
CA PRO A 296 35.31 13.95 7.98
C PRO A 296 35.97 14.88 8.99
N SER A 297 35.70 16.18 8.90
CA SER A 297 35.87 17.08 10.05
C SER A 297 34.88 18.25 10.05
N GLN A 298 34.36 18.51 11.26
CA GLN A 298 33.66 19.72 11.75
C GLN A 298 32.11 19.75 11.74
N ASP A 299 31.55 19.31 12.87
CA ASP A 299 30.73 20.09 13.82
C ASP A 299 29.68 21.12 13.33
N THR A 300 28.39 20.79 13.54
CA THR A 300 27.39 21.43 14.45
C THR A 300 25.94 21.48 13.91
N PRO A 301 24.91 21.36 14.77
CA PRO A 301 23.53 21.09 14.36
C PRO A 301 22.66 22.35 14.28
N LYS A 302 22.30 22.79 13.07
CA LYS A 302 21.21 23.76 12.83
C LYS A 302 20.56 23.52 11.46
N GLN A 303 19.72 22.49 11.31
CA GLN A 303 18.76 22.40 10.20
C GLN A 303 17.74 21.28 10.46
N ALA A 304 16.72 21.59 11.25
CA ALA A 304 15.49 20.81 11.27
C ALA A 304 14.35 21.80 11.04
N ASN A 305 13.57 21.59 9.97
CA ASN A 305 12.36 22.34 9.55
C ASN A 305 12.46 23.24 8.30
N LYS A 306 13.42 23.03 7.38
CA LYS A 306 13.31 23.62 6.03
C LYS A 306 12.67 22.61 5.08
N LEU A 307 11.70 23.03 4.26
CA LEU A 307 11.32 22.26 3.06
C LEU A 307 12.60 22.06 2.23
N ASN A 308 12.94 20.81 1.91
CA ASN A 308 14.06 20.54 1.01
C ASN A 308 13.64 20.86 -0.44
N GLY A 309 14.62 21.04 -1.34
CA GLY A 309 14.35 21.51 -2.71
C GLY A 309 13.43 20.58 -3.52
N GLU A 310 13.55 19.26 -3.34
CA GLU A 310 12.70 18.28 -4.03
C GLU A 310 11.24 18.30 -3.53
N MET A 311 11.03 18.46 -2.23
CA MET A 311 9.69 18.61 -1.68
C MET A 311 9.05 19.92 -2.10
N LEU A 312 9.81 21.01 -2.13
CA LEU A 312 9.32 22.29 -2.62
C LEU A 312 8.88 22.17 -4.08
N TYR A 313 9.68 21.50 -4.92
CA TYR A 313 9.32 21.26 -6.33
C TYR A 313 8.06 20.41 -6.47
N THR A 314 7.97 19.30 -5.73
CA THR A 314 6.79 18.42 -5.72
C THR A 314 5.55 19.16 -5.24
N PHE A 315 5.68 19.93 -4.16
CA PHE A 315 4.62 20.78 -3.63
C PHE A 315 4.14 21.82 -4.64
N LEU A 316 5.06 22.55 -5.29
CA LEU A 316 4.70 23.53 -6.31
C LEU A 316 4.07 22.89 -7.55
N ALA A 317 4.54 21.72 -7.96
CA ALA A 317 3.94 20.95 -9.06
C ALA A 317 2.50 20.52 -8.72
N LEU A 318 2.25 20.06 -7.48
CA LEU A 318 0.91 19.73 -7.00
C LEU A 318 0.02 20.97 -6.90
N CYS A 319 0.49 22.07 -6.31
CA CYS A 319 -0.23 23.34 -6.29
C CYS A 319 -0.65 23.78 -7.69
N LYS A 320 0.26 23.68 -8.67
CA LYS A 320 -0.04 24.00 -10.07
C LYS A 320 -1.09 23.07 -10.68
N ARG A 321 -0.93 21.75 -10.53
CA ARG A 321 -1.89 20.75 -11.02
C ARG A 321 -3.29 21.00 -10.45
N GLU A 322 -3.37 21.23 -9.15
CA GLU A 322 -4.62 21.43 -8.43
C GLU A 322 -5.32 22.73 -8.83
N LEU A 323 -4.56 23.83 -8.97
CA LEU A 323 -5.05 25.11 -9.47
C LEU A 323 -5.48 25.05 -10.95
N GLU A 324 -4.83 24.23 -11.77
CA GLU A 324 -5.24 24.02 -13.17
C GLU A 324 -6.52 23.17 -13.28
N THR A 325 -6.75 22.24 -12.34
CA THR A 325 -7.99 21.44 -12.29
C THR A 325 -9.19 22.17 -11.68
N THR A 326 -8.97 23.22 -10.89
CA THR A 326 -10.03 24.00 -10.22
C THR A 326 -10.54 25.21 -11.03
N LYS A 327 -10.38 25.18 -12.37
CA LYS A 327 -10.74 26.26 -13.31
C LYS A 327 -12.21 26.74 -13.30
N ASP A 328 -13.08 26.21 -12.44
CA ASP A 328 -14.43 26.72 -12.21
C ASP A 328 -14.57 27.73 -11.05
N VAL A 329 -13.47 28.13 -10.39
CA VAL A 329 -13.49 29.27 -9.45
C VAL A 329 -12.57 30.39 -9.91
N ALA A 330 -13.10 31.18 -10.85
CA ALA A 330 -12.82 32.59 -11.14
C ALA A 330 -11.38 33.03 -11.46
N SER A 331 -11.15 33.26 -12.76
CA SER A 331 -10.52 34.45 -13.35
C SER A 331 -9.48 35.21 -12.48
N GLY A 332 -8.19 34.90 -12.67
CA GLY A 332 -7.14 35.76 -12.13
C GLY A 332 -5.69 35.34 -12.40
N LEU A 333 -5.43 34.07 -12.71
CA LEU A 333 -4.06 33.59 -12.87
C LEU A 333 -3.61 33.68 -14.34
N SER A 334 -2.98 34.81 -14.68
CA SER A 334 -2.13 34.95 -15.89
C SER A 334 -0.93 34.00 -15.79
N LYS A 335 -0.45 33.51 -16.94
CA LYS A 335 0.79 32.72 -17.11
C LYS A 335 2.01 33.36 -16.40
N ASP A 336 2.01 34.68 -16.24
CA ASP A 336 3.10 35.45 -15.64
C ASP A 336 3.24 35.31 -14.11
N SER A 337 2.20 34.82 -13.41
CA SER A 337 2.29 34.59 -11.95
C SER A 337 3.12 33.34 -11.59
N TRP A 338 3.30 32.41 -12.53
CA TRP A 338 3.99 31.13 -12.27
C TRP A 338 5.51 31.22 -12.36
N THR A 339 6.05 32.16 -13.13
CA THR A 339 7.50 32.37 -13.23
C THR A 339 8.09 32.93 -11.93
N LYS A 340 7.34 33.75 -11.19
CA LYS A 340 7.78 34.33 -9.91
C LYS A 340 7.88 33.34 -8.75
N ILE A 341 6.98 32.35 -8.66
CA ILE A 341 7.01 31.34 -7.58
C ILE A 341 8.22 30.38 -7.73
N ARG A 342 8.81 30.29 -8.92
CA ARG A 342 9.96 29.41 -9.20
C ARG A 342 11.32 30.08 -8.88
N GLU A 343 11.34 31.40 -8.67
CA GLU A 343 12.56 32.19 -8.46
C GLU A 343 12.81 32.57 -6.98
N GLU A 344 11.85 32.30 -6.07
CA GLU A 344 11.96 32.44 -4.61
C GLU A 344 12.07 31.07 -3.92
#